data_AF-A0A1C4WC91-F1
#
_entry.id   AF-A0A1C4WC91-F1
#
_cell.length_a   1.000
_cell.length_b   1.000
_cell.length_c   1.000
_cell.angle_alpha   90.00
_cell.angle_beta   90.00
_cell.angle_gamma   90.00
#
_symmetry.space_group_name_H-M   'P 1'
#
loop_
_entity.id
_entity.type
_entity.pdbx_description
1 polymer ?
#
loop_
_entity_poly.entity_id
_entity_poly.type
_entity_poly.pdbx_seq_one_letter_code
_entity_poly.pdbx_strand_id
1 'polypeptide(L)'
;MRRSRRRSLLAVATAALTTVLLGLTQLGGAQSAYAATLFSDDFADGDTAGWSKSGGTWSVVADDSPALQQAKADTDNARLFAGTSSWADYAVQARVKALTLPADGAVALLARASGSTTYYRLALLPGNQVRLEAVRSGAATTLGTLSRTVATGAWYTLRIEAAGSTVRGWVDGVQVGSGTGSIAAGRIGVQTRYATARYDDVTVTSGTTTPTTPPTGTPPTTTPPASPTPTPTGTPPATGTVVVAKDGSGTYTSVQAAVNAVPAGNTIGRTIVIRPGTYRELVTIPADKPHLTLVGSTGDARDVVITYDNASGTPKPDGGTYGTSGSASVTIDGSDFTARHLTFANSFDEAAHDYSAEQAVAVLTRADRLVFDNVRFLGNQDTLYHNSANSSTIGRAYFRNCYVEGDVDFIFGRGTGVFDRCEIRSLDRGSSSNNGYVTAPSTMISNPYGFLFVGCTLTTDSAAAQSVHLGRPWHPSGDVNAIGQVVFRDSVLGAHVKDSPWTDMSGFSWRDARFFEYRNSGPGATVTADRPQLTDAQAPTYTAQRYLAGSDGWNPIH
;
A
#
# COMPACT_ATOMS: atom_id res chain seq x y z
N MET A 1 45.04 74.22 -15.37
CA MET A 1 45.69 72.90 -15.46
C MET A 1 46.24 72.50 -14.09
N ARG A 2 46.02 71.23 -13.69
CA ARG A 2 46.70 70.45 -12.66
C ARG A 2 46.62 70.85 -11.17
N ARG A 3 46.20 69.83 -10.40
CA ARG A 3 46.69 69.42 -9.06
C ARG A 3 46.32 70.39 -7.91
N SER A 4 46.14 69.99 -6.67
CA SER A 4 46.02 68.73 -5.93
C SER A 4 45.96 69.12 -4.45
N ARG A 5 45.39 68.26 -3.60
CA ARG A 5 45.74 68.10 -2.16
C ARG A 5 45.33 69.23 -1.20
N ARG A 6 44.38 68.91 -0.30
CA ARG A 6 44.56 68.51 1.13
C ARG A 6 44.99 69.65 2.05
N ARG A 7 44.21 69.86 3.11
CA ARG A 7 44.62 69.96 4.53
C ARG A 7 43.35 69.80 5.40
N SER A 8 43.21 68.80 6.29
CA SER A 8 43.90 68.64 7.60
C SER A 8 43.27 69.62 8.61
N LEU A 9 42.77 69.30 9.81
CA LEU A 9 43.20 68.46 10.95
C LEU A 9 42.02 68.45 11.98
N LEU A 10 41.95 67.70 13.09
CA LEU A 10 42.93 67.34 14.13
C LEU A 10 42.25 66.27 15.04
N ALA A 11 42.85 65.08 15.20
CA ALA A 11 43.50 64.55 16.42
C ALA A 11 42.51 64.08 17.52
N VAL A 12 42.73 62.96 18.23
CA VAL A 12 43.86 62.60 19.11
C VAL A 12 43.81 61.06 19.31
N ALA A 13 44.88 60.31 18.98
CA ALA A 13 45.89 59.67 19.88
C ALA A 13 45.30 58.57 20.81
N THR A 14 45.88 57.39 21.05
CA THR A 14 47.27 56.88 21.05
C THR A 14 47.23 55.34 21.22
N ALA A 15 47.94 54.56 20.39
CA ALA A 15 49.15 53.74 20.67
C ALA A 15 48.97 52.54 21.65
N ALA A 16 48.98 51.29 21.15
CA ALA A 16 50.11 50.31 21.10
C ALA A 16 50.02 49.29 22.28
N LEU A 17 50.29 47.98 22.22
CA LEU A 17 51.18 47.13 21.42
C LEU A 17 50.83 45.62 21.72
N THR A 18 50.94 44.72 20.72
CA THR A 18 51.39 43.27 20.75
C THR A 18 50.86 42.28 21.84
N THR A 19 50.48 41.01 21.64
CA THR A 19 50.60 40.00 20.56
C THR A 19 49.73 38.76 20.91
N VAL A 20 49.24 38.05 19.88
CA VAL A 20 48.85 36.62 19.79
C VAL A 20 47.74 36.07 20.70
N LEU A 21 46.55 35.85 20.13
CA LEU A 21 45.87 34.55 20.19
C LEU A 21 44.87 34.43 19.02
N LEU A 22 44.81 33.23 18.42
CA LEU A 22 43.98 32.87 17.27
C LEU A 22 42.50 33.24 17.48
N GLY A 23 41.99 34.19 16.70
CA GLY A 23 40.55 34.38 16.51
C GLY A 23 40.08 33.62 15.28
N LEU A 24 39.62 32.37 15.45
CA LEU A 24 38.67 31.79 14.51
C LEU A 24 37.39 32.64 14.58
N THR A 25 37.21 33.58 13.67
CA THR A 25 35.87 34.04 13.33
C THR A 25 35.24 32.93 12.49
N GLN A 26 34.68 31.94 13.17
CA GLN A 26 33.69 31.09 12.54
C GLN A 26 32.57 31.99 12.01
N LEU A 27 32.35 31.88 10.70
CA LEU A 27 31.08 32.19 10.08
C LEU A 27 29.99 31.46 10.87
N GLY A 28 29.25 32.19 11.69
CA GLY A 28 27.99 31.74 12.26
C GLY A 28 26.93 31.66 11.17
N GLY A 29 27.14 30.81 10.16
CA GLY A 29 26.03 30.17 9.49
C GLY A 29 25.41 29.27 10.53
N ALA A 30 24.23 29.62 11.01
CA ALA A 30 23.47 28.77 11.90
C ALA A 30 23.44 27.37 11.27
N GLN A 31 24.13 26.42 11.90
CA GLN A 31 23.93 25.02 11.58
C GLN A 31 22.48 24.74 11.96
N SER A 32 21.64 24.61 10.93
CA SER A 32 20.26 24.20 11.09
C SER A 32 20.24 22.95 11.97
N ALA A 33 19.41 23.01 13.01
CA ALA A 33 19.12 21.90 13.89
C ALA A 33 18.76 20.65 13.06
N TYR A 34 19.25 19.49 13.50
CA TYR A 34 19.11 18.22 12.79
C TYR A 34 17.64 17.91 12.47
N ALA A 35 17.30 18.02 11.19
CA ALA A 35 16.14 17.37 10.61
C ALA A 35 16.34 15.86 10.69
N ALA A 36 15.33 15.11 11.14
CA ALA A 36 15.39 13.66 11.15
C ALA A 36 15.49 13.14 9.71
N THR A 37 16.43 12.22 9.45
CA THR A 37 16.50 11.50 8.17
C THR A 37 15.27 10.61 8.08
N LEU A 38 14.40 10.89 7.11
CA LEU A 38 13.17 10.14 6.86
C LEU A 38 13.42 8.90 5.99
N PHE A 39 14.42 8.96 5.11
CA PHE A 39 14.82 7.88 4.21
C PHE A 39 16.23 8.15 3.69
N SER A 40 17.00 7.09 3.45
CA SER A 40 18.26 7.16 2.76
C SER A 40 18.52 5.87 1.99
N ASP A 41 19.17 5.98 0.85
CA ASP A 41 19.60 4.84 0.05
C ASP A 41 20.86 5.21 -0.75
N ASP A 42 21.96 4.49 -0.50
CA ASP A 42 23.24 4.58 -1.20
C ASP A 42 23.45 3.38 -2.15
N PHE A 43 22.45 2.51 -2.28
CA PHE A 43 22.44 1.30 -3.10
C PHE A 43 23.60 0.32 -2.83
N ALA A 44 24.30 0.46 -1.70
CA ALA A 44 25.47 -0.35 -1.37
C ALA A 44 25.11 -1.82 -1.10
N ASP A 45 23.85 -2.09 -0.76
CA ASP A 45 23.28 -3.43 -0.62
C ASP A 45 23.06 -4.16 -1.95
N GLY A 46 23.20 -3.45 -3.08
CA GLY A 46 23.13 -4.03 -4.42
C GLY A 46 21.70 -4.26 -4.91
N ASP A 47 20.69 -3.74 -4.22
CA ASP A 47 19.30 -3.94 -4.61
C ASP A 47 18.49 -2.63 -4.69
N THR A 48 17.18 -2.77 -4.95
CA THR A 48 16.27 -1.62 -5.12
C THR A 48 15.09 -1.71 -4.15
N ALA A 49 15.27 -2.45 -3.05
CA ALA A 49 14.27 -2.62 -2.02
C ALA A 49 13.85 -1.25 -1.47
N GLY A 50 12.56 -1.09 -1.15
CA GLY A 50 12.02 0.21 -0.75
C GLY A 50 11.70 1.16 -1.91
N TRP A 51 12.08 0.83 -3.14
CA TRP A 51 11.66 1.54 -4.35
C TRP A 51 10.54 0.78 -5.10
N SER A 52 9.58 1.54 -5.63
CA SER A 52 8.45 1.04 -6.40
C SER A 52 8.54 1.53 -7.85
N LYS A 53 8.53 0.57 -8.78
CA LYS A 53 8.80 0.80 -10.20
C LYS A 53 7.56 1.29 -10.95
N SER A 54 7.77 2.27 -11.84
CA SER A 54 6.81 2.72 -12.84
C SER A 54 7.54 2.89 -14.18
N GLY A 55 7.61 1.81 -14.96
CA GLY A 55 8.30 1.80 -16.26
C GLY A 55 9.84 1.70 -16.17
N GLY A 56 10.49 1.60 -17.32
CA GLY A 56 11.95 1.50 -17.46
C GLY A 56 12.56 0.15 -17.12
N THR A 57 13.89 0.09 -17.18
CA THR A 57 14.71 -1.05 -16.72
C THR A 57 15.68 -0.53 -15.68
N TRP A 58 15.56 -1.04 -14.45
CA TRP A 58 16.29 -0.55 -13.29
C TRP A 58 17.09 -1.68 -12.65
N SER A 59 18.32 -1.40 -12.26
CA SER A 59 19.22 -2.34 -11.60
C SER A 59 20.34 -1.57 -10.90
N VAL A 60 20.87 -2.09 -9.80
CA VAL A 60 22.11 -1.55 -9.22
C VAL A 60 23.31 -2.05 -10.03
N VAL A 61 24.24 -1.15 -10.32
CA VAL A 61 25.47 -1.43 -11.07
C VAL A 61 26.67 -0.77 -10.39
N ALA A 62 27.88 -1.23 -10.70
CA ALA A 62 29.11 -0.59 -10.23
C ALA A 62 29.46 0.67 -11.04
N ASP A 63 29.83 1.75 -10.35
CA ASP A 63 30.29 3.03 -10.89
C ASP A 63 31.20 3.76 -9.87
N ASP A 64 32.37 3.17 -9.61
CA ASP A 64 33.24 3.45 -8.45
C ASP A 64 32.60 3.08 -7.08
N SER A 65 31.28 3.28 -6.93
CA SER A 65 30.38 2.71 -5.90
C SER A 65 29.14 2.08 -6.55
N PRO A 66 28.40 1.18 -5.87
CA PRO A 66 27.08 0.75 -6.34
C PRO A 66 26.15 1.95 -6.55
N ALA A 67 25.45 1.97 -7.68
CA ALA A 67 24.50 3.04 -8.02
C ALA A 67 23.29 2.47 -8.75
N LEU A 68 22.12 3.03 -8.49
CA LEU A 68 20.89 2.69 -9.21
C LEU A 68 20.97 3.18 -10.65
N GLN A 69 20.89 2.26 -11.61
CA GLN A 69 20.92 2.58 -13.04
C GLN A 69 19.55 2.39 -13.70
N GLN A 70 19.16 3.39 -14.49
CA GLN A 70 18.19 3.23 -15.57
C GLN A 70 18.94 2.87 -16.86
N ALA A 71 18.64 1.72 -17.47
CA ALA A 71 19.46 1.16 -18.54
C ALA A 71 18.95 1.39 -19.98
N LYS A 72 17.75 1.95 -20.19
CA LYS A 72 17.13 2.05 -21.52
C LYS A 72 16.56 3.44 -21.83
N ALA A 73 17.02 4.06 -22.91
CA ALA A 73 16.54 5.35 -23.39
C ALA A 73 15.25 5.28 -24.23
N ASP A 74 14.52 4.17 -24.24
CA ASP A 74 13.33 3.95 -25.09
C ASP A 74 11.99 4.29 -24.40
N THR A 75 12.04 4.64 -23.11
CA THR A 75 10.84 4.81 -22.29
C THR A 75 10.49 6.30 -22.12
N ASP A 76 9.24 6.68 -22.40
CA ASP A 76 8.75 8.06 -22.27
C ASP A 76 8.85 8.60 -20.84
N ASN A 77 8.53 7.80 -19.83
CA ASN A 77 8.71 8.19 -18.42
C ASN A 77 9.02 6.96 -17.56
N ALA A 78 10.30 6.63 -17.39
CA ALA A 78 10.76 5.61 -16.46
C ALA A 78 10.95 6.23 -15.08
N ARG A 79 10.32 5.66 -14.05
CA ARG A 79 10.36 6.18 -12.68
C ARG A 79 10.54 5.08 -11.64
N LEU A 80 11.24 5.42 -10.55
CA LEU A 80 11.23 4.67 -9.29
C LEU A 80 10.84 5.63 -8.17
N PHE A 81 10.00 5.18 -7.23
CA PHE A 81 9.52 5.98 -6.10
C PHE A 81 9.81 5.30 -4.77
N ALA A 82 10.23 6.05 -3.77
CA ALA A 82 10.45 5.55 -2.42
C ALA A 82 9.88 6.51 -1.36
N GLY A 83 9.78 6.03 -0.12
CA GLY A 83 9.11 6.74 0.96
C GLY A 83 7.59 6.64 0.90
N THR A 84 6.91 7.50 1.66
CA THR A 84 5.44 7.51 1.79
C THR A 84 4.82 8.72 1.10
N SER A 85 3.59 8.54 0.63
CA SER A 85 2.78 9.60 0.04
C SER A 85 2.30 10.66 1.05
N SER A 86 2.40 10.38 2.36
CA SER A 86 2.00 11.30 3.43
C SER A 86 3.06 12.36 3.76
N TRP A 87 4.27 12.26 3.22
CA TRP A 87 5.29 13.28 3.45
C TRP A 87 4.90 14.60 2.80
N ALA A 88 4.58 15.58 3.64
CA ALA A 88 4.30 16.95 3.23
C ALA A 88 5.59 17.78 3.24
N ASP A 89 6.23 17.91 4.40
CA ASP A 89 7.35 18.84 4.57
C ASP A 89 8.68 18.10 4.70
N TYR A 90 9.50 18.17 3.65
CA TYR A 90 10.81 17.52 3.60
C TYR A 90 11.72 18.12 2.53
N ALA A 91 13.01 17.79 2.65
CA ALA A 91 13.97 17.95 1.56
C ALA A 91 14.46 16.58 1.10
N VAL A 92 14.50 16.36 -0.20
CA VAL A 92 15.13 15.21 -0.85
C VAL A 92 16.38 15.65 -1.60
N GLN A 93 17.44 14.87 -1.50
CA GLN A 93 18.68 15.06 -2.23
C GLN A 93 19.15 13.73 -2.83
N ALA A 94 19.81 13.77 -3.98
CA ALA A 94 20.51 12.64 -4.57
C ALA A 94 21.68 13.11 -5.44
N ARG A 95 22.70 12.27 -5.58
CA ARG A 95 23.64 12.36 -6.70
C ARG A 95 23.00 11.76 -7.95
N VAL A 96 23.12 12.44 -9.07
CA VAL A 96 22.49 12.10 -10.35
C VAL A 96 23.51 12.24 -11.47
N LYS A 97 23.70 11.20 -12.28
CA LYS A 97 24.59 11.17 -13.44
C LYS A 97 23.80 10.78 -14.67
N ALA A 98 23.59 11.72 -15.59
CA ALA A 98 23.00 11.41 -16.89
C ALA A 98 24.03 10.64 -17.74
N LEU A 99 23.65 9.50 -18.33
CA LEU A 99 24.51 8.70 -19.20
C LEU A 99 24.18 8.95 -20.67
N THR A 100 22.90 9.09 -21.01
CA THR A 100 22.42 9.48 -22.33
C THR A 100 21.29 10.48 -22.14
N LEU A 101 21.38 11.64 -22.79
CA LEU A 101 20.40 12.72 -22.67
C LEU A 101 20.13 13.32 -24.06
N PRO A 102 19.23 12.71 -24.86
CA PRO A 102 18.87 13.20 -26.20
C PRO A 102 18.01 14.45 -26.11
N ALA A 103 17.75 15.12 -27.25
CA ALA A 103 17.09 16.43 -27.31
C ALA A 103 15.70 16.52 -26.63
N ASP A 104 14.97 15.42 -26.57
CA ASP A 104 13.66 15.27 -25.91
C ASP A 104 13.75 14.57 -24.54
N GLY A 105 14.96 14.26 -24.10
CA GLY A 105 15.24 13.51 -22.88
C GLY A 105 15.26 14.36 -21.62
N ALA A 106 15.09 13.70 -20.48
CA ALA A 106 15.24 14.31 -19.16
C ALA A 106 15.76 13.30 -18.13
N VAL A 107 16.55 13.77 -17.18
CA VAL A 107 16.97 13.02 -15.99
C VAL A 107 16.64 13.87 -14.76
N ALA A 108 15.85 13.37 -13.83
CA ALA A 108 15.30 14.19 -12.76
C ALA A 108 15.23 13.50 -11.39
N LEU A 109 15.28 14.33 -10.35
CA LEU A 109 14.88 14.00 -8.98
C LEU A 109 13.44 14.48 -8.76
N LEU A 110 12.65 13.72 -8.01
CA LEU A 110 11.23 13.99 -7.75
C LEU A 110 10.97 14.23 -6.27
N ALA A 111 10.08 15.18 -5.98
CA ALA A 111 9.55 15.44 -4.65
C ALA A 111 8.03 15.63 -4.72
N ARG A 112 7.38 15.38 -3.58
CA ARG A 112 5.93 15.24 -3.43
C ARG A 112 5.34 14.51 -4.62
N ALA A 113 5.93 13.37 -4.96
CA ALA A 113 5.36 12.43 -5.90
C ALA A 113 4.12 11.81 -5.28
N SER A 114 3.08 12.62 -5.36
CA SER A 114 1.72 12.22 -5.15
C SER A 114 1.49 11.04 -6.08
N GLY A 115 1.98 11.11 -7.34
CA GLY A 115 1.82 10.07 -8.34
C GLY A 115 2.75 9.88 -9.50
N SER A 116 2.32 9.00 -10.42
CA SER A 116 3.06 8.71 -11.65
C SER A 116 3.00 9.85 -12.67
N THR A 117 2.04 10.77 -12.54
CA THR A 117 1.85 11.91 -13.45
C THR A 117 1.74 13.25 -12.71
N THR A 118 1.80 13.25 -11.37
CA THR A 118 1.69 14.46 -10.54
C THR A 118 2.76 14.51 -9.46
N TYR A 119 3.72 15.43 -9.60
CA TYR A 119 4.89 15.57 -8.74
C TYR A 119 5.66 16.87 -9.02
N TYR A 120 6.52 17.30 -8.09
CA TYR A 120 7.59 18.23 -8.43
C TYR A 120 8.77 17.46 -9.00
N ARG A 121 9.39 17.98 -10.05
CA ARG A 121 10.66 17.45 -10.56
C ARG A 121 11.71 18.54 -10.69
N LEU A 122 12.95 18.19 -10.37
CA LEU A 122 14.13 18.96 -10.72
C LEU A 122 14.88 18.19 -11.79
N ALA A 123 14.81 18.69 -13.03
CA ALA A 123 15.27 17.97 -14.21
C ALA A 123 16.54 18.59 -14.79
N LEU A 124 17.54 17.75 -15.05
CA LEU A 124 18.64 17.98 -15.98
C LEU A 124 18.10 17.77 -17.40
N LEU A 125 18.24 18.79 -18.25
CA LEU A 125 17.69 18.82 -19.60
C LEU A 125 18.78 19.13 -20.64
N PRO A 126 18.57 18.71 -21.90
CA PRO A 126 19.40 19.12 -23.04
C PRO A 126 19.51 20.64 -23.17
N GLY A 127 20.57 21.10 -23.84
CA GLY A 127 20.78 22.53 -24.06
C GLY A 127 21.27 23.28 -22.81
N ASN A 128 21.89 22.58 -21.86
CA ASN A 128 22.48 23.15 -20.65
C ASN A 128 21.44 23.85 -19.75
N GLN A 129 20.31 23.17 -19.52
CA GLN A 129 19.24 23.68 -18.65
C GLN A 129 18.96 22.74 -17.50
N VAL A 130 18.75 23.32 -16.33
CA VAL A 130 18.16 22.66 -15.16
C VAL A 130 16.85 23.37 -14.85
N ARG A 131 15.76 22.62 -14.71
CA ARG A 131 14.44 23.20 -14.44
C ARG A 131 13.79 22.56 -13.23
N LEU A 132 13.25 23.42 -12.36
CA LEU A 132 12.28 23.01 -11.35
C LEU A 132 10.90 23.14 -11.97
N GLU A 133 10.13 22.05 -11.98
CA GLU A 133 8.83 21.99 -12.64
C GLU A 133 7.78 21.34 -11.74
N ALA A 134 6.55 21.82 -11.82
CA ALA A 134 5.37 21.13 -11.32
C ALA A 134 4.78 20.30 -12.46
N VAL A 135 4.77 18.98 -12.33
CA VAL A 135 4.09 18.07 -13.24
C VAL A 135 2.71 17.76 -12.67
N ARG A 136 1.66 17.93 -13.47
CA ARG A 136 0.27 17.57 -13.11
C ARG A 136 -0.39 16.89 -14.29
N SER A 137 -0.94 15.69 -14.06
CA SER A 137 -1.54 14.88 -15.14
C SER A 137 -0.62 14.72 -16.36
N GLY A 138 0.71 14.68 -16.14
CA GLY A 138 1.73 14.54 -17.17
C GLY A 138 2.19 15.85 -17.81
N ALA A 139 1.49 16.97 -17.58
CA ALA A 139 1.87 18.28 -18.10
C ALA A 139 2.83 18.99 -17.13
N ALA A 140 3.99 19.43 -17.64
CA ALA A 140 5.01 20.14 -16.85
C ALA A 140 4.83 21.67 -16.94
N THR A 141 4.83 22.34 -15.80
CA THR A 141 4.87 23.81 -15.67
C THR A 141 6.17 24.22 -14.99
N THR A 142 6.96 25.08 -15.63
CA THR A 142 8.23 25.57 -15.08
C THR A 142 8.03 26.53 -13.93
N LEU A 143 8.66 26.24 -12.78
CA LEU A 143 8.73 27.09 -11.60
C LEU A 143 10.06 27.84 -11.49
N GLY A 144 11.11 27.31 -12.11
CA GLY A 144 12.43 27.92 -12.15
C GLY A 144 13.30 27.30 -13.24
N THR A 145 14.22 28.09 -13.79
CA THR A 145 15.19 27.64 -14.80
C THR A 145 16.56 28.20 -14.46
N LEU A 146 17.57 27.35 -14.53
CA LEU A 146 18.97 27.71 -14.44
C LEU A 146 19.71 27.23 -15.67
N SER A 147 20.42 28.13 -16.35
CA SER A 147 21.37 27.75 -17.39
C SER A 147 22.64 27.24 -16.73
N ARG A 148 22.94 25.95 -16.90
CA ARG A 148 24.11 25.28 -16.33
C ARG A 148 24.54 24.16 -17.26
N THR A 149 25.84 23.99 -17.47
CA THR A 149 26.36 22.89 -18.28
C THR A 149 25.94 21.54 -17.71
N VAL A 150 25.25 20.74 -18.52
CA VAL A 150 24.83 19.37 -18.19
C VAL A 150 25.65 18.41 -19.05
N ALA A 151 26.78 17.94 -18.51
CA ALA A 151 27.67 17.00 -19.15
C ALA A 151 27.25 15.56 -18.82
N THR A 152 27.03 14.73 -19.84
CA THR A 152 26.81 13.29 -19.64
C THR A 152 28.06 12.64 -19.04
N GLY A 153 27.86 11.70 -18.12
CA GLY A 153 28.93 11.01 -17.39
C GLY A 153 29.40 11.74 -16.12
N ALA A 154 29.00 12.99 -15.90
CA ALA A 154 29.31 13.74 -14.67
C ALA A 154 28.22 13.59 -13.61
N TRP A 155 28.62 13.52 -12.33
CA TRP A 155 27.72 13.53 -11.18
C TRP A 155 27.30 14.97 -10.84
N TYR A 156 26.00 15.15 -10.58
CA TYR A 156 25.38 16.37 -10.09
C TYR A 156 24.62 16.07 -8.79
N THR A 157 24.65 16.95 -7.81
CA THR A 157 23.82 16.85 -6.61
C THR A 157 22.54 17.64 -6.83
N LEU A 158 21.42 16.94 -6.96
CA LEU A 158 20.10 17.55 -7.04
C LEU A 158 19.45 17.57 -5.66
N ARG A 159 18.82 18.68 -5.30
CA ARG A 159 18.05 18.80 -4.07
C ARG A 159 16.72 19.51 -4.33
N ILE A 160 15.64 19.00 -3.77
CA ILE A 160 14.33 19.65 -3.74
C ILE A 160 13.88 19.77 -2.29
N GLU A 161 13.43 20.95 -1.89
CA GLU A 161 12.80 21.20 -0.60
C GLU A 161 11.35 21.59 -0.85
N ALA A 162 10.43 20.89 -0.21
CA ALA A 162 9.01 21.20 -0.25
C ALA A 162 8.54 21.39 1.20
N ALA A 163 8.10 22.60 1.53
CA ALA A 163 7.67 22.98 2.88
C ALA A 163 6.44 23.89 2.79
N GLY A 164 5.33 23.48 3.39
CA GLY A 164 4.03 24.11 3.23
C GLY A 164 3.66 24.22 1.75
N SER A 165 3.37 25.44 1.29
CA SER A 165 3.12 25.73 -0.12
C SER A 165 4.37 26.11 -0.91
N THR A 166 5.57 26.09 -0.34
CA THR A 166 6.79 26.49 -1.04
C THR A 166 7.55 25.28 -1.54
N VAL A 167 7.99 25.33 -2.80
CA VAL A 167 8.95 24.37 -3.35
C VAL A 167 10.18 25.09 -3.88
N ARG A 168 11.37 24.55 -3.61
CA ARG A 168 12.66 25.09 -4.05
C ARG A 168 13.53 23.96 -4.58
N GLY A 169 14.35 24.25 -5.59
CA GLY A 169 15.25 23.28 -6.20
C GLY A 169 16.67 23.83 -6.29
N TRP A 170 17.68 22.96 -6.11
CA TRP A 170 19.10 23.28 -6.23
C TRP A 170 19.85 22.22 -7.02
N VAL A 171 20.84 22.66 -7.78
CA VAL A 171 21.85 21.80 -8.42
C VAL A 171 23.23 22.23 -7.94
N ASP A 172 23.96 21.30 -7.32
CA ASP A 172 25.27 21.52 -6.71
C ASP A 172 25.30 22.73 -5.78
N GLY A 173 24.27 22.84 -4.93
CA GLY A 173 24.09 23.94 -3.98
C GLY A 173 23.62 25.26 -4.58
N VAL A 174 23.58 25.41 -5.91
CA VAL A 174 23.08 26.61 -6.59
C VAL A 174 21.57 26.50 -6.82
N GLN A 175 20.81 27.49 -6.35
CA GLN A 175 19.35 27.47 -6.48
C GLN A 175 18.91 27.64 -7.94
N VAL A 176 18.06 26.73 -8.40
CA VAL A 176 17.47 26.73 -9.75
C VAL A 176 16.20 27.58 -9.80
N GLY A 177 15.44 27.60 -8.71
CA GLY A 177 14.29 28.47 -8.55
C GLY A 177 13.44 28.09 -7.35
N SER A 178 12.31 28.77 -7.24
CA SER A 178 11.29 28.54 -6.22
C SER A 178 9.91 28.81 -6.79
N GLY A 179 8.91 28.06 -6.34
CA GLY A 179 7.51 28.30 -6.71
C GLY A 179 6.56 28.06 -5.55
N THR A 180 5.33 28.52 -5.73
CA THR A 180 4.21 28.13 -4.88
C THR A 180 3.57 26.86 -5.44
N GLY A 181 3.37 25.89 -4.56
CA GLY A 181 3.02 24.53 -4.87
C GLY A 181 1.61 24.17 -4.40
N SER A 182 0.85 23.52 -5.28
CA SER A 182 -0.46 22.95 -4.94
C SER A 182 -0.42 21.43 -4.69
N ILE A 183 0.75 20.80 -4.85
CA ILE A 183 0.93 19.38 -4.55
C ILE A 183 1.31 19.30 -3.07
N ALA A 184 0.37 18.85 -2.25
CA ALA A 184 0.44 18.99 -0.80
C ALA A 184 1.43 18.01 -0.15
N ALA A 185 1.50 16.79 -0.65
CA ALA A 185 2.35 15.73 -0.11
C ALA A 185 2.67 14.70 -1.20
N GLY A 186 3.66 13.85 -0.93
CA GLY A 186 3.96 12.72 -1.82
C GLY A 186 5.35 12.14 -1.58
N ARG A 187 5.58 10.98 -2.21
CA ARG A 187 6.84 10.23 -2.16
C ARG A 187 8.01 11.00 -2.77
N ILE A 188 9.23 10.51 -2.54
CA ILE A 188 10.36 10.89 -3.38
C ILE A 188 10.43 9.98 -4.60
N GLY A 189 11.21 10.36 -5.59
CA GLY A 189 11.46 9.48 -6.72
C GLY A 189 12.60 9.94 -7.60
N VAL A 190 12.96 9.08 -8.54
CA VAL A 190 13.92 9.36 -9.61
C VAL A 190 13.25 9.08 -10.95
N GLN A 191 13.62 9.85 -11.96
CA GLN A 191 12.98 9.78 -13.28
C GLN A 191 13.99 9.90 -14.41
N THR A 192 13.84 9.06 -15.43
CA THR A 192 14.32 9.37 -16.79
C THR A 192 13.16 9.45 -17.78
N ARG A 193 13.36 10.23 -18.84
CA ARG A 193 12.52 10.30 -20.04
C ARG A 193 13.43 10.20 -21.24
N TYR A 194 13.22 9.20 -22.08
CA TYR A 194 14.07 8.89 -23.25
C TYR A 194 15.58 8.96 -22.97
N ALA A 195 15.98 8.67 -21.74
CA ALA A 195 17.32 8.90 -21.22
C ALA A 195 17.75 7.76 -20.31
N THR A 196 19.06 7.59 -20.16
CA THR A 196 19.66 6.67 -19.20
C THR A 196 20.42 7.48 -18.15
N ALA A 197 20.43 6.99 -16.92
CA ALA A 197 21.05 7.70 -15.80
C ALA A 197 21.43 6.77 -14.66
N ARG A 198 22.28 7.27 -13.77
CA ARG A 198 22.59 6.69 -12.49
C ARG A 198 22.21 7.63 -11.35
N TYR A 199 21.82 7.04 -10.23
CA TYR A 199 21.42 7.72 -9.00
C TYR A 199 22.13 7.07 -7.82
N ASP A 200 22.57 7.90 -6.87
CA ASP A 200 23.30 7.46 -5.69
C ASP A 200 23.07 8.48 -4.55
N ASP A 201 23.40 8.10 -3.31
CA ASP A 201 23.27 8.93 -2.09
C ASP A 201 21.93 9.64 -1.96
N VAL A 202 20.83 8.91 -2.14
CA VAL A 202 19.48 9.45 -1.94
C VAL A 202 19.29 9.67 -0.45
N THR A 203 18.87 10.88 -0.06
CA THR A 203 18.60 11.23 1.34
C THR A 203 17.37 12.11 1.44
N VAL A 204 16.56 11.88 2.47
CA VAL A 204 15.36 12.65 2.78
C VAL A 204 15.41 13.12 4.21
N THR A 205 15.17 14.40 4.45
CA THR A 205 15.20 15.02 5.79
C THR A 205 13.90 15.74 6.09
N SER A 206 13.40 15.64 7.33
CA SER A 206 12.13 16.24 7.77
C SER A 206 12.20 17.77 7.85
N GLY A 207 11.19 18.48 7.34
CA GLY A 207 11.09 19.93 7.51
C GLY A 207 10.38 20.30 8.82
N THR A 208 11.10 20.66 9.89
CA THR A 208 10.49 21.34 11.04
C THR A 208 10.58 22.86 10.86
N THR A 209 9.44 23.53 10.90
CA THR A 209 9.34 24.96 11.17
C THR A 209 9.70 25.26 12.63
N THR A 210 10.23 26.46 12.86
CA THR A 210 10.72 27.02 14.14
C THR A 210 9.74 26.82 15.31
N PRO A 211 10.20 26.51 16.54
CA PRO A 211 9.33 26.33 17.70
C PRO A 211 8.60 27.62 18.09
N THR A 212 7.28 27.54 18.23
CA THR A 212 6.46 28.56 18.92
C THR A 212 6.62 28.39 20.44
N THR A 213 6.65 29.52 21.13
CA THR A 213 7.01 29.73 22.54
C THR A 213 6.24 28.84 23.55
N PRO A 214 6.89 28.27 24.59
CA PRO A 214 6.23 27.46 25.64
C PRO A 214 5.46 28.28 26.70
N PRO A 215 4.39 27.74 27.32
CA PRO A 215 3.88 28.26 28.59
C PRO A 215 4.76 27.82 29.77
N THR A 216 4.81 28.68 30.78
CA THR A 216 5.76 28.72 31.90
C THR A 216 5.34 27.87 33.11
N GLY A 217 6.32 27.29 33.81
CA GLY A 217 6.24 26.73 35.18
C GLY A 217 6.34 25.20 35.23
N THR A 218 7.20 24.51 36.01
CA THR A 218 8.02 24.82 37.21
C THR A 218 9.11 23.72 37.34
N PRO A 219 10.32 23.98 37.88
CA PRO A 219 11.42 22.99 38.06
C PRO A 219 11.54 22.46 39.52
N PRO A 220 12.52 21.60 39.88
CA PRO A 220 12.83 20.26 39.39
C PRO A 220 12.97 19.23 40.55
N THR A 221 12.84 17.93 40.28
CA THR A 221 13.33 16.88 41.22
C THR A 221 13.95 15.70 40.45
N THR A 222 15.27 15.81 40.30
CA THR A 222 16.34 14.80 40.47
C THR A 222 16.04 13.28 40.37
N THR A 223 16.72 12.65 39.39
CA THR A 223 17.48 11.36 39.46
C THR A 223 16.70 10.05 39.15
N PRO A 224 17.27 8.98 38.50
CA PRO A 224 18.44 8.77 37.60
C PRO A 224 18.13 7.88 36.32
N PRO A 225 19.13 7.26 35.66
CA PRO A 225 19.41 7.37 34.21
C PRO A 225 18.48 6.57 33.28
N ALA A 226 18.49 6.96 32.01
CA ALA A 226 17.83 6.26 30.91
C ALA A 226 18.36 4.82 30.77
N SER A 227 17.44 3.86 30.69
CA SER A 227 17.70 2.54 30.14
C SER A 227 18.06 2.68 28.65
N PRO A 228 19.09 1.99 28.12
CA PRO A 228 19.43 2.09 26.72
C PRO A 228 18.36 1.38 25.87
N THR A 229 17.84 2.06 24.85
CA THR A 229 17.12 1.41 23.75
C THR A 229 18.17 0.68 22.89
N PRO A 230 18.05 -0.64 22.66
CA PRO A 230 19.05 -1.40 21.95
C PRO A 230 19.06 -1.06 20.46
N THR A 231 20.27 -0.90 19.93
CA THR A 231 20.63 -1.04 18.52
C THR A 231 20.09 -2.36 17.97
N PRO A 232 19.63 -2.45 16.71
CA PRO A 232 19.38 -3.74 16.07
C PRO A 232 20.74 -4.42 15.81
N THR A 233 21.24 -5.13 16.81
CA THR A 233 22.29 -6.13 16.64
C THR A 233 21.61 -7.48 16.77
N GLY A 234 21.10 -7.98 15.65
CA GLY A 234 20.46 -9.28 15.58
C GLY A 234 20.68 -9.85 14.19
N THR A 235 21.65 -10.75 14.07
CA THR A 235 21.60 -11.82 13.07
C THR A 235 20.18 -12.40 13.05
N PRO A 236 19.59 -12.68 11.87
CA PRO A 236 18.25 -13.27 11.79
C PRO A 236 18.16 -14.49 12.70
N PRO A 237 17.07 -14.67 13.48
CA PRO A 237 16.88 -15.93 14.18
C PRO A 237 16.78 -17.03 13.14
N ALA A 238 17.84 -17.83 13.05
CA ALA A 238 17.70 -19.21 12.67
C ALA A 238 16.66 -19.80 13.63
N THR A 239 15.50 -20.19 13.11
CA THR A 239 14.45 -20.97 13.80
C THR A 239 13.69 -20.33 14.98
N GLY A 240 13.54 -19.00 15.05
CA GLY A 240 12.73 -18.33 16.10
C GLY A 240 11.34 -17.85 15.65
N THR A 241 10.36 -17.92 16.55
CA THR A 241 9.03 -17.31 16.40
C THR A 241 9.15 -15.78 16.35
N VAL A 242 8.63 -15.14 15.31
CA VAL A 242 8.57 -13.67 15.21
C VAL A 242 7.36 -13.17 15.97
N VAL A 243 7.53 -12.19 16.87
CA VAL A 243 6.43 -11.62 17.67
C VAL A 243 6.19 -10.16 17.30
N VAL A 244 4.94 -9.79 17.05
CA VAL A 244 4.49 -8.41 16.84
C VAL A 244 3.72 -7.95 18.07
N ALA A 245 4.11 -6.80 18.66
CA ALA A 245 3.39 -6.20 19.78
C ALA A 245 3.46 -4.67 19.72
N LYS A 246 2.30 -4.01 19.69
CA LYS A 246 2.20 -2.55 19.49
C LYS A 246 2.85 -1.73 20.63
N ASP A 247 2.93 -2.31 21.83
CA ASP A 247 3.54 -1.70 23.02
C ASP A 247 5.08 -1.81 23.06
N GLY A 248 5.70 -2.40 22.03
CA GLY A 248 7.16 -2.58 21.95
C GLY A 248 7.67 -3.83 22.66
N SER A 249 6.81 -4.66 23.24
CA SER A 249 7.21 -5.88 23.94
C SER A 249 7.52 -7.08 23.01
N GLY A 250 7.36 -6.91 21.69
CA GLY A 250 7.62 -7.91 20.65
C GLY A 250 8.89 -7.62 19.84
N THR A 251 9.20 -8.49 18.88
CA THR A 251 10.29 -8.28 17.91
C THR A 251 10.02 -7.09 16.99
N TYR A 252 8.75 -6.89 16.63
CA TYR A 252 8.28 -5.76 15.81
C TYR A 252 7.07 -5.10 16.46
N THR A 253 6.86 -3.81 16.15
CA THR A 253 5.67 -3.08 16.58
C THR A 253 4.55 -3.03 15.54
N SER A 254 4.84 -3.42 14.30
CA SER A 254 3.88 -3.50 13.20
C SER A 254 3.93 -4.85 12.48
N VAL A 255 2.79 -5.23 11.89
CA VAL A 255 2.65 -6.47 11.13
C VAL A 255 3.42 -6.38 9.82
N GLN A 256 3.36 -5.25 9.12
CA GLN A 256 4.10 -5.10 7.86
C GLN A 256 5.62 -5.19 8.06
N ALA A 257 6.16 -4.69 9.19
CA ALA A 257 7.59 -4.79 9.47
C ALA A 257 8.02 -6.25 9.68
N ALA A 258 7.20 -7.05 10.37
CA ALA A 258 7.47 -8.47 10.54
C ALA A 258 7.40 -9.24 9.22
N VAL A 259 6.45 -8.90 8.33
CA VAL A 259 6.37 -9.47 6.98
C VAL A 259 7.60 -9.10 6.14
N ASN A 260 8.03 -7.83 6.20
CA ASN A 260 9.20 -7.35 5.45
C ASN A 260 10.51 -8.04 5.87
N ALA A 261 10.60 -8.46 7.14
CA ALA A 261 11.77 -9.16 7.65
C ALA A 261 11.90 -10.60 7.13
N VAL A 262 10.85 -11.17 6.53
CA VAL A 262 10.95 -12.49 5.91
C VAL A 262 11.70 -12.35 4.57
N PRO A 263 12.75 -13.15 4.32
CA PRO A 263 13.50 -13.06 3.07
C PRO A 263 12.64 -13.30 1.83
N ALA A 264 12.97 -12.63 0.73
CA ALA A 264 12.42 -12.95 -0.58
C ALA A 264 12.79 -14.39 -0.99
N GLY A 265 11.91 -15.05 -1.73
CA GLY A 265 12.06 -16.46 -2.12
C GLY A 265 11.93 -17.43 -0.96
N ASN A 266 11.26 -17.07 0.14
CA ASN A 266 11.12 -17.92 1.31
C ASN A 266 10.47 -19.26 0.96
N THR A 267 11.13 -20.38 1.25
CA THR A 267 10.63 -21.74 0.97
C THR A 267 10.24 -22.52 2.23
N ILE A 268 10.39 -21.90 3.40
CA ILE A 268 10.16 -22.54 4.70
C ILE A 268 9.06 -21.82 5.47
N GLY A 269 8.24 -22.59 6.21
CA GLY A 269 7.16 -22.01 7.01
C GLY A 269 7.69 -20.96 8.00
N ARG A 270 7.14 -19.74 7.96
CA ARG A 270 7.44 -18.68 8.94
C ARG A 270 6.18 -18.25 9.65
N THR A 271 6.20 -18.30 10.98
CA THR A 271 5.08 -17.85 11.81
C THR A 271 5.38 -16.50 12.44
N ILE A 272 4.45 -15.56 12.26
CA ILE A 272 4.42 -14.25 12.89
C ILE A 272 3.26 -14.27 13.89
N VAL A 273 3.58 -14.27 15.18
CA VAL A 273 2.63 -14.20 16.29
C VAL A 273 2.32 -12.75 16.60
N ILE A 274 1.05 -12.39 16.65
CA ILE A 274 0.58 -11.01 16.84
C ILE A 274 -0.11 -10.90 18.20
N ARG A 275 0.38 -10.02 19.06
CA ARG A 275 -0.22 -9.74 20.38
C ARG A 275 -1.50 -8.90 20.25
N PRO A 276 -2.38 -8.90 21.27
CA PRO A 276 -3.62 -8.14 21.24
C PRO A 276 -3.40 -6.66 20.89
N GLY A 277 -4.31 -6.11 20.09
CA GLY A 277 -4.32 -4.71 19.71
C GLY A 277 -4.93 -4.47 18.34
N THR A 278 -5.24 -3.19 18.09
CA THR A 278 -5.63 -2.70 16.77
C THR A 278 -4.43 -2.12 16.04
N TYR A 279 -4.08 -2.77 14.94
CA TYR A 279 -3.00 -2.45 14.01
C TYR A 279 -3.59 -1.74 12.81
N ARG A 280 -3.59 -0.39 12.85
CA ARG A 280 -4.07 0.44 11.76
C ARG A 280 -2.96 0.65 10.72
N GLU A 281 -2.82 -0.30 9.80
CA GLU A 281 -1.79 -0.31 8.76
C GLU A 281 -2.28 -1.06 7.52
N LEU A 282 -1.75 -0.69 6.35
CA LEU A 282 -1.93 -1.48 5.13
C LEU A 282 -0.91 -2.63 5.16
N VAL A 283 -1.38 -3.87 5.02
CA VAL A 283 -0.50 -5.06 5.00
C VAL A 283 -0.50 -5.70 3.63
N THR A 284 0.67 -5.94 3.06
CA THR A 284 0.86 -6.74 1.85
C THR A 284 1.73 -7.94 2.17
N ILE A 285 1.23 -9.14 1.85
CA ILE A 285 1.98 -10.39 1.80
C ILE A 285 2.44 -10.57 0.35
N PRO A 286 3.70 -10.25 0.00
CA PRO A 286 4.13 -10.24 -1.39
C PRO A 286 4.22 -11.65 -1.98
N ALA A 287 4.11 -11.76 -3.31
CA ALA A 287 4.20 -13.04 -4.03
C ALA A 287 5.53 -13.78 -3.82
N ASP A 288 6.61 -13.03 -3.57
CA ASP A 288 7.95 -13.59 -3.32
C ASP A 288 8.17 -14.01 -1.85
N LYS A 289 7.17 -13.90 -0.98
CA LYS A 289 7.22 -14.37 0.42
C LYS A 289 6.12 -15.40 0.71
N PRO A 290 6.15 -16.59 0.09
CA PRO A 290 5.17 -17.62 0.38
C PRO A 290 5.43 -18.29 1.74
N HIS A 291 4.55 -19.19 2.15
CA HIS A 291 4.65 -19.97 3.40
C HIS A 291 4.63 -19.13 4.70
N LEU A 292 3.91 -18.01 4.68
CA LEU A 292 3.71 -17.16 5.87
C LEU A 292 2.47 -17.58 6.66
N THR A 293 2.61 -17.61 7.98
CA THR A 293 1.51 -17.76 8.94
C THR A 293 1.40 -16.51 9.81
N LEU A 294 0.27 -15.82 9.78
CA LEU A 294 -0.10 -14.82 10.78
C LEU A 294 -1.01 -15.46 11.82
N VAL A 295 -0.71 -15.31 13.11
CA VAL A 295 -1.52 -15.89 14.18
C VAL A 295 -1.70 -14.92 15.34
N GLY A 296 -2.94 -14.68 15.74
CA GLY A 296 -3.24 -13.95 16.97
C GLY A 296 -2.88 -14.79 18.21
N SER A 297 -2.21 -14.16 19.17
CA SER A 297 -1.55 -14.87 20.28
C SER A 297 -2.49 -15.44 21.35
N THR A 298 -3.75 -15.01 21.40
CA THR A 298 -4.70 -15.40 22.46
C THR A 298 -5.64 -16.53 22.05
N GLY A 299 -5.77 -16.79 20.74
CA GLY A 299 -6.77 -17.73 20.21
C GLY A 299 -8.15 -17.11 20.00
N ASP A 300 -8.46 -15.92 20.53
CA ASP A 300 -9.67 -15.17 20.19
C ASP A 300 -9.39 -14.22 19.03
N ALA A 301 -10.13 -14.41 17.93
CA ALA A 301 -9.99 -13.61 16.72
C ALA A 301 -10.31 -12.12 16.91
N ARG A 302 -11.00 -11.74 18.00
CA ARG A 302 -11.36 -10.35 18.31
C ARG A 302 -10.21 -9.55 18.92
N ASP A 303 -9.22 -10.20 19.52
CA ASP A 303 -8.17 -9.53 20.28
C ASP A 303 -7.13 -8.85 19.37
N VAL A 304 -6.98 -9.32 18.13
CA VAL A 304 -6.03 -8.80 17.16
C VAL A 304 -6.80 -8.31 15.94
N VAL A 305 -6.73 -7.01 15.65
CA VAL A 305 -7.41 -6.39 14.51
C VAL A 305 -6.39 -5.70 13.61
N ILE A 306 -6.28 -6.13 12.36
CA ILE A 306 -5.51 -5.44 11.31
C ILE A 306 -6.51 -4.70 10.44
N THR A 307 -6.39 -3.38 10.35
CA THR A 307 -7.40 -2.53 9.72
C THR A 307 -6.83 -1.35 8.97
N TYR A 308 -7.56 -0.90 7.96
CA TYR A 308 -7.42 0.41 7.34
C TYR A 308 -8.81 0.88 6.90
N ASP A 309 -8.93 2.01 6.20
CA ASP A 309 -10.21 2.65 5.86
C ASP A 309 -10.23 3.23 4.43
N ASN A 310 -9.44 2.66 3.52
CA ASN A 310 -9.55 3.05 2.12
C ASN A 310 -10.86 2.49 1.53
N ALA A 311 -11.55 3.32 0.76
CA ALA A 311 -12.59 2.91 -0.18
C ALA A 311 -12.07 3.04 -1.62
N SER A 312 -12.84 2.48 -2.56
CA SER A 312 -12.56 2.55 -3.99
C SER A 312 -12.49 3.99 -4.48
N GLY A 313 -13.37 4.85 -3.97
CA GLY A 313 -13.42 6.29 -4.23
C GLY A 313 -12.41 7.11 -3.45
N THR A 314 -11.72 6.53 -2.45
CA THR A 314 -10.69 7.25 -1.70
C THR A 314 -9.65 7.79 -2.69
N PRO A 315 -9.43 9.12 -2.71
CA PRO A 315 -8.44 9.70 -3.60
C PRO A 315 -7.07 9.12 -3.31
N LYS A 316 -6.42 8.61 -4.34
CA LYS A 316 -5.01 8.30 -4.17
C LYS A 316 -4.24 9.60 -4.11
N PRO A 317 -3.13 9.61 -3.36
CA PRO A 317 -2.14 10.66 -3.50
C PRO A 317 -1.76 10.87 -4.97
N ASP A 318 -1.74 9.83 -5.81
CA ASP A 318 -1.30 9.90 -7.21
C ASP A 318 -2.27 10.47 -8.23
N GLY A 319 -3.43 10.91 -7.76
CA GLY A 319 -4.56 11.24 -8.62
C GLY A 319 -5.36 10.00 -9.00
N GLY A 320 -6.63 10.22 -9.32
CA GLY A 320 -7.62 9.14 -9.38
C GLY A 320 -7.91 8.59 -7.98
N THR A 321 -8.52 7.41 -7.94
CA THR A 321 -8.97 6.79 -6.70
C THR A 321 -8.33 5.41 -6.54
N TYR A 322 -8.32 4.87 -5.32
CA TYR A 322 -7.69 3.57 -5.05
C TYR A 322 -8.30 2.45 -5.91
N GLY A 323 -9.58 2.61 -6.29
CA GLY A 323 -10.37 1.57 -6.91
C GLY A 323 -10.59 0.40 -5.94
N THR A 324 -11.52 -0.49 -6.25
CA THR A 324 -11.86 -1.63 -5.37
C THR A 324 -10.61 -2.44 -4.96
N SER A 325 -9.73 -2.80 -5.90
CA SER A 325 -8.54 -3.59 -5.55
C SER A 325 -7.55 -2.82 -4.66
N GLY A 326 -7.42 -1.50 -4.87
CA GLY A 326 -6.49 -0.67 -4.09
C GLY A 326 -7.03 -0.26 -2.73
N SER A 327 -8.32 -0.50 -2.47
CA SER A 327 -8.95 -0.19 -1.18
C SER A 327 -8.67 -1.24 -0.10
N ALA A 328 -8.09 -2.38 -0.49
CA ALA A 328 -7.76 -3.49 0.40
C ALA A 328 -6.89 -3.08 1.60
N SER A 329 -7.39 -3.33 2.82
CA SER A 329 -6.60 -3.17 4.05
C SER A 329 -5.46 -4.19 4.10
N VAL A 330 -5.73 -5.43 3.67
CA VAL A 330 -4.72 -6.49 3.53
C VAL A 330 -4.74 -7.08 2.11
N THR A 331 -3.59 -7.14 1.47
CA THR A 331 -3.38 -7.80 0.16
C THR A 331 -2.51 -9.04 0.33
N ILE A 332 -2.97 -10.19 -0.16
CA ILE A 332 -2.27 -11.48 -0.06
C ILE A 332 -1.95 -12.00 -1.46
N ASP A 333 -0.70 -11.79 -1.87
CA ASP A 333 -0.15 -12.27 -3.14
C ASP A 333 0.78 -13.49 -2.96
N GLY A 334 1.29 -13.73 -1.74
CA GLY A 334 2.09 -14.90 -1.39
C GLY A 334 1.26 -16.17 -1.22
N SER A 335 1.64 -17.23 -1.95
CA SER A 335 0.97 -18.55 -1.84
C SER A 335 1.36 -19.29 -0.56
N ASP A 336 0.62 -20.35 -0.22
CA ASP A 336 0.82 -21.13 1.01
C ASP A 336 0.69 -20.28 2.29
N PHE A 337 -0.12 -19.23 2.23
CA PHE A 337 -0.37 -18.33 3.34
C PHE A 337 -1.41 -18.92 4.30
N THR A 338 -1.21 -18.70 5.59
CA THR A 338 -2.18 -19.04 6.64
C THR A 338 -2.45 -17.83 7.55
N ALA A 339 -3.71 -17.59 7.89
CA ALA A 339 -4.09 -16.69 8.98
C ALA A 339 -4.94 -17.43 10.02
N ARG A 340 -4.68 -17.18 11.31
CA ARG A 340 -5.44 -17.76 12.41
C ARG A 340 -5.71 -16.77 13.52
N HIS A 341 -6.89 -16.88 14.14
CA HIS A 341 -7.22 -16.20 15.39
C HIS A 341 -7.00 -14.69 15.36
N LEU A 342 -7.42 -14.04 14.28
CA LEU A 342 -7.32 -12.58 14.13
C LEU A 342 -8.44 -12.03 13.27
N THR A 343 -8.56 -10.71 13.25
CA THR A 343 -9.51 -9.95 12.45
C THR A 343 -8.77 -9.15 11.38
N PHE A 344 -9.23 -9.27 10.14
CA PHE A 344 -8.98 -8.31 9.08
C PHE A 344 -10.20 -7.43 8.91
N ALA A 345 -10.02 -6.11 8.88
CA ALA A 345 -11.12 -5.17 8.75
C ALA A 345 -10.82 -4.08 7.72
N ASN A 346 -11.86 -3.60 7.05
CA ASN A 346 -11.87 -2.27 6.47
C ASN A 346 -12.90 -1.43 7.24
N SER A 347 -12.43 -0.40 7.92
CA SER A 347 -13.23 0.48 8.78
C SER A 347 -13.65 1.75 8.05
N PHE A 348 -13.80 1.71 6.72
CA PHE A 348 -14.33 2.83 5.94
C PHE A 348 -15.72 3.21 6.45
N ASP A 349 -15.89 4.48 6.78
CA ASP A 349 -17.16 5.05 7.23
C ASP A 349 -17.85 5.74 6.04
N GLU A 350 -18.85 5.06 5.48
CA GLU A 350 -19.67 5.56 4.37
C GLU A 350 -20.37 6.88 4.72
N ALA A 351 -20.82 7.05 5.96
CA ALA A 351 -21.52 8.27 6.36
C ALA A 351 -20.59 9.47 6.52
N ALA A 352 -19.29 9.23 6.73
CA ALA A 352 -18.28 10.28 6.86
C ALA A 352 -17.74 10.79 5.51
N HIS A 353 -18.10 10.17 4.39
CA HIS A 353 -17.55 10.50 3.07
C HIS A 353 -18.64 10.63 2.01
N ASP A 354 -18.43 11.52 1.03
CA ASP A 354 -19.30 11.67 -0.14
C ASP A 354 -18.56 11.13 -1.37
N TYR A 355 -18.42 9.80 -1.43
CA TYR A 355 -17.78 9.11 -2.55
C TYR A 355 -18.83 8.42 -3.41
N SER A 356 -18.74 8.59 -4.73
CA SER A 356 -19.60 7.83 -5.66
C SER A 356 -19.21 6.34 -5.77
N ALA A 357 -18.09 5.94 -5.17
CA ALA A 357 -17.56 4.58 -5.18
C ALA A 357 -17.12 4.19 -3.76
N GLU A 358 -17.96 3.45 -3.05
CA GLU A 358 -17.81 3.18 -1.61
C GLU A 358 -17.21 1.80 -1.29
N GLN A 359 -16.85 1.01 -2.31
CA GLN A 359 -16.31 -0.35 -2.14
C GLN A 359 -15.05 -0.35 -1.25
N ALA A 360 -15.06 -1.07 -0.14
CA ALA A 360 -14.03 -0.99 0.88
C ALA A 360 -13.55 -2.38 1.30
N VAL A 361 -12.51 -2.86 0.62
CA VAL A 361 -12.03 -4.25 0.77
C VAL A 361 -11.26 -4.41 2.08
N ALA A 362 -11.62 -5.40 2.90
CA ALA A 362 -10.82 -5.80 4.06
C ALA A 362 -9.64 -6.66 3.61
N VAL A 363 -9.91 -7.67 2.77
CA VAL A 363 -8.88 -8.59 2.25
C VAL A 363 -9.02 -8.79 0.75
N LEU A 364 -7.93 -8.56 0.03
CA LEU A 364 -7.75 -8.98 -1.36
C LEU A 364 -6.78 -10.16 -1.40
N THR A 365 -7.18 -11.29 -1.99
CA THR A 365 -6.27 -12.40 -2.27
C THR A 365 -5.99 -12.52 -3.75
N ARG A 366 -4.75 -12.83 -4.15
CA ARG A 366 -4.36 -13.16 -5.53
C ARG A 366 -3.33 -14.30 -5.56
N ALA A 367 -3.49 -15.25 -4.64
CA ALA A 367 -2.55 -16.34 -4.39
C ALA A 367 -3.28 -17.69 -4.32
N ASP A 368 -2.51 -18.78 -4.28
CA ASP A 368 -3.03 -20.15 -4.17
C ASP A 368 -2.66 -20.77 -2.82
N ARG A 369 -3.41 -21.80 -2.43
CA ARG A 369 -3.24 -22.57 -1.18
C ARG A 369 -3.33 -21.70 0.08
N LEU A 370 -4.38 -20.90 0.18
CA LEU A 370 -4.61 -20.02 1.33
C LEU A 370 -5.46 -20.73 2.39
N VAL A 371 -5.11 -20.57 3.66
CA VAL A 371 -5.89 -21.09 4.79
C VAL A 371 -6.23 -19.96 5.76
N PHE A 372 -7.52 -19.82 6.07
CA PHE A 372 -8.02 -18.93 7.10
C PHE A 372 -8.79 -19.79 8.11
N ASP A 373 -8.36 -19.81 9.37
CA ASP A 373 -8.97 -20.64 10.41
C ASP A 373 -9.28 -19.79 11.65
N ASN A 374 -10.57 -19.69 11.99
CA ASN A 374 -11.05 -18.78 13.03
C ASN A 374 -10.55 -17.34 12.79
N VAL A 375 -10.86 -16.80 11.61
CA VAL A 375 -10.56 -15.43 11.18
C VAL A 375 -11.84 -14.65 10.99
N ARG A 376 -11.82 -13.36 11.34
CA ARG A 376 -12.93 -12.44 11.08
C ARG A 376 -12.57 -11.50 9.93
N PHE A 377 -13.52 -11.28 9.03
CA PHE A 377 -13.42 -10.33 7.92
C PHE A 377 -14.54 -9.30 8.08
N LEU A 378 -14.18 -8.06 8.39
CA LEU A 378 -15.13 -6.99 8.73
C LEU A 378 -15.11 -5.87 7.68
N GLY A 379 -16.28 -5.45 7.23
CA GLY A 379 -16.48 -4.39 6.25
C GLY A 379 -17.96 -4.27 5.89
N ASN A 380 -18.27 -3.39 4.93
CA ASN A 380 -19.61 -3.24 4.36
C ASN A 380 -19.61 -3.76 2.91
N GLN A 381 -19.50 -2.85 1.93
CA GLN A 381 -19.45 -3.20 0.52
C GLN A 381 -18.06 -3.77 0.16
N ASP A 382 -18.04 -4.92 -0.53
CA ASP A 382 -16.84 -5.57 -1.06
C ASP A 382 -15.83 -6.06 0.02
N THR A 383 -16.28 -6.52 1.20
CA THR A 383 -15.40 -6.94 2.32
C THR A 383 -14.27 -7.92 1.93
N LEU A 384 -14.60 -9.04 1.27
CA LEU A 384 -13.65 -10.10 0.93
C LEU A 384 -13.55 -10.29 -0.59
N TYR A 385 -12.45 -9.80 -1.16
CA TYR A 385 -12.12 -9.98 -2.57
C TYR A 385 -11.25 -11.23 -2.75
N HIS A 386 -11.89 -12.40 -2.81
CA HIS A 386 -11.20 -13.66 -3.10
C HIS A 386 -10.94 -13.81 -4.61
N ASN A 387 -9.78 -13.33 -5.04
CA ASN A 387 -9.35 -13.33 -6.43
C ASN A 387 -8.22 -14.34 -6.69
N SER A 388 -7.83 -14.46 -7.96
CA SER A 388 -6.62 -15.16 -8.40
C SER A 388 -5.63 -14.18 -9.05
N ALA A 389 -4.36 -14.59 -9.13
CA ALA A 389 -3.28 -13.80 -9.74
C ALA A 389 -3.64 -13.27 -11.14
N ASN A 390 -4.34 -14.09 -11.94
CA ASN A 390 -4.89 -13.72 -13.24
C ASN A 390 -6.04 -14.66 -13.64
N SER A 391 -6.74 -14.39 -14.74
CA SER A 391 -7.91 -15.16 -15.18
C SER A 391 -7.61 -16.60 -15.63
N SER A 392 -6.35 -16.93 -15.94
CA SER A 392 -5.96 -18.29 -16.34
C SER A 392 -5.40 -19.14 -15.18
N THR A 393 -5.31 -18.58 -13.98
CA THR A 393 -4.81 -19.26 -12.78
C THR A 393 -5.93 -19.46 -11.76
N ILE A 394 -5.92 -20.64 -11.14
CA ILE A 394 -6.82 -20.98 -10.04
C ILE A 394 -6.10 -20.61 -8.74
N GLY A 395 -6.70 -19.70 -7.95
CA GLY A 395 -6.26 -19.42 -6.58
C GLY A 395 -7.25 -20.05 -5.62
N ARG A 396 -6.81 -21.06 -4.85
CA ARG A 396 -7.66 -21.78 -3.91
C ARG A 396 -7.49 -21.24 -2.49
N ALA A 397 -8.60 -21.14 -1.76
CA ALA A 397 -8.61 -20.77 -0.35
C ALA A 397 -9.60 -21.61 0.46
N TYR A 398 -9.19 -21.99 1.67
CA TYR A 398 -10.04 -22.66 2.65
C TYR A 398 -10.27 -21.73 3.84
N PHE A 399 -11.52 -21.33 4.03
CA PHE A 399 -12.00 -20.51 5.14
C PHE A 399 -12.77 -21.43 6.08
N ARG A 400 -12.21 -21.74 7.25
CA ARG A 400 -12.80 -22.64 8.23
C ARG A 400 -13.13 -21.88 9.51
N ASN A 401 -14.33 -22.08 10.04
CA ASN A 401 -14.80 -21.43 11.27
C ASN A 401 -14.63 -19.90 11.24
N CYS A 402 -14.73 -19.30 10.06
CA CYS A 402 -14.53 -17.86 9.89
C CYS A 402 -15.84 -17.10 10.10
N TYR A 403 -15.71 -15.80 10.33
CA TYR A 403 -16.82 -14.86 10.36
C TYR A 403 -16.59 -13.83 9.25
N VAL A 404 -17.58 -13.60 8.40
CA VAL A 404 -17.52 -12.59 7.34
C VAL A 404 -18.76 -11.71 7.44
N GLU A 405 -18.59 -10.40 7.52
CA GLU A 405 -19.70 -9.44 7.48
C GLU A 405 -19.61 -8.45 6.34
N GLY A 406 -20.79 -7.96 5.92
CA GLY A 406 -20.94 -6.90 4.92
C GLY A 406 -22.37 -6.79 4.41
N ASP A 407 -22.59 -5.95 3.40
CA ASP A 407 -23.90 -5.70 2.82
C ASP A 407 -23.96 -6.02 1.32
N VAL A 408 -23.22 -5.32 0.47
CA VAL A 408 -23.22 -5.43 -0.99
C VAL A 408 -21.98 -6.18 -1.45
N ASP A 409 -22.18 -7.29 -2.17
CA ASP A 409 -21.14 -8.07 -2.85
C ASP A 409 -19.97 -8.45 -1.93
N PHE A 410 -20.24 -8.62 -0.63
CA PHE A 410 -19.18 -8.62 0.39
C PHE A 410 -18.29 -9.88 0.35
N ILE A 411 -18.64 -10.89 -0.45
CA ILE A 411 -17.75 -11.98 -0.87
C ILE A 411 -17.75 -12.10 -2.39
N PHE A 412 -16.65 -11.69 -3.04
CA PHE A 412 -16.61 -11.56 -4.50
C PHE A 412 -15.26 -11.92 -5.10
N GLY A 413 -15.23 -12.11 -6.41
CA GLY A 413 -14.02 -12.46 -7.17
C GLY A 413 -14.08 -13.81 -7.86
N ARG A 414 -12.96 -14.19 -8.50
CA ARG A 414 -12.86 -15.38 -9.36
C ARG A 414 -12.17 -16.59 -8.72
N GLY A 415 -11.72 -16.46 -7.47
CA GLY A 415 -11.01 -17.51 -6.75
C GLY A 415 -11.88 -18.75 -6.50
N THR A 416 -11.24 -19.85 -6.13
CA THR A 416 -11.90 -21.08 -5.69
C THR A 416 -11.89 -21.11 -4.15
N GLY A 417 -12.99 -20.69 -3.53
CA GLY A 417 -13.10 -20.51 -2.09
C GLY A 417 -14.04 -21.53 -1.47
N VAL A 418 -13.57 -22.28 -0.46
CA VAL A 418 -14.42 -23.13 0.38
C VAL A 418 -14.59 -22.47 1.74
N PHE A 419 -15.81 -22.08 2.06
CA PHE A 419 -16.25 -21.57 3.35
C PHE A 419 -16.92 -22.72 4.10
N ASP A 420 -16.25 -23.23 5.13
CA ASP A 420 -16.66 -24.39 5.91
C ASP A 420 -16.96 -23.98 7.36
N ARG A 421 -18.22 -24.18 7.76
CA ARG A 421 -18.71 -23.82 9.11
C ARG A 421 -18.46 -22.36 9.45
N CYS A 422 -18.60 -21.48 8.47
CA CYS A 422 -18.48 -20.04 8.66
C CYS A 422 -19.81 -19.42 9.07
N GLU A 423 -19.74 -18.33 9.81
CA GLU A 423 -20.85 -17.40 9.97
C GLU A 423 -20.73 -16.30 8.91
N ILE A 424 -21.81 -16.10 8.16
CA ILE A 424 -21.90 -15.11 7.08
C ILE A 424 -22.96 -14.10 7.50
N ARG A 425 -22.54 -12.91 7.90
CA ARG A 425 -23.38 -11.90 8.56
C ARG A 425 -23.72 -10.77 7.59
N SER A 426 -24.99 -10.66 7.21
CA SER A 426 -25.47 -9.50 6.45
C SER A 426 -25.74 -8.31 7.38
N LEU A 427 -25.11 -7.17 7.09
CA LEU A 427 -25.34 -5.90 7.76
C LEU A 427 -26.51 -5.15 7.11
N ASP A 428 -27.22 -4.34 7.90
CA ASP A 428 -28.29 -3.48 7.38
C ASP A 428 -27.69 -2.23 6.73
N ARG A 429 -28.13 -1.96 5.49
CA ARG A 429 -27.76 -0.77 4.72
C ARG A 429 -28.90 0.25 4.60
N GLY A 430 -29.90 0.12 5.47
CA GLY A 430 -31.08 0.98 5.53
C GLY A 430 -32.15 0.62 4.49
N SER A 431 -32.14 -0.59 3.95
CA SER A 431 -33.08 -1.03 2.91
C SER A 431 -33.92 -2.21 3.35
N SER A 432 -35.24 -2.04 3.34
CA SER A 432 -36.18 -3.10 3.76
C SER A 432 -36.51 -4.11 2.64
N SER A 433 -36.12 -3.84 1.40
CA SER A 433 -36.51 -4.66 0.23
C SER A 433 -35.32 -5.21 -0.56
N ASN A 434 -34.20 -4.48 -0.61
CA ASN A 434 -32.95 -4.92 -1.21
C ASN A 434 -31.77 -4.45 -0.35
N ASN A 435 -31.42 -5.26 0.63
CA ASN A 435 -30.39 -4.99 1.61
C ASN A 435 -29.00 -5.51 1.18
N GLY A 436 -28.83 -5.85 -0.10
CA GLY A 436 -27.53 -6.26 -0.65
C GLY A 436 -27.46 -7.73 -1.05
N TYR A 437 -26.22 -8.20 -1.23
CA TYR A 437 -25.90 -9.45 -1.90
C TYR A 437 -24.73 -10.13 -1.18
N VAL A 438 -24.92 -11.38 -0.76
CA VAL A 438 -23.86 -12.13 -0.07
C VAL A 438 -22.67 -12.37 -0.99
N THR A 439 -22.92 -12.71 -2.26
CA THR A 439 -21.86 -13.06 -3.20
C THR A 439 -21.95 -12.36 -4.55
N ALA A 440 -20.78 -12.09 -5.12
CA ALA A 440 -20.64 -11.65 -6.50
C ALA A 440 -19.49 -12.42 -7.21
N PRO A 441 -19.68 -13.73 -7.47
CA PRO A 441 -18.63 -14.55 -8.07
C PRO A 441 -18.38 -14.13 -9.53
N SER A 442 -17.10 -14.12 -9.91
CA SER A 442 -16.62 -13.86 -11.28
C SER A 442 -15.73 -14.98 -11.80
N THR A 443 -15.94 -16.20 -11.30
CA THR A 443 -15.23 -17.41 -11.69
C THR A 443 -15.23 -17.57 -13.21
N MET A 444 -14.05 -17.71 -13.80
CA MET A 444 -13.94 -18.00 -15.24
C MET A 444 -14.60 -19.34 -15.56
N ILE A 445 -15.28 -19.43 -16.70
CA ILE A 445 -15.98 -20.66 -17.12
C ILE A 445 -15.03 -21.87 -17.25
N SER A 446 -13.75 -21.62 -17.54
CA SER A 446 -12.70 -22.64 -17.59
C SER A 446 -12.34 -23.20 -16.21
N ASN A 447 -12.64 -22.48 -15.13
CA ASN A 447 -12.50 -22.97 -13.77
C ASN A 447 -13.82 -23.63 -13.32
N PRO A 448 -13.82 -24.95 -13.03
CA PRO A 448 -15.04 -25.66 -12.64
C PRO A 448 -15.60 -25.21 -11.28
N TYR A 449 -14.77 -24.61 -10.41
CA TYR A 449 -15.12 -24.33 -9.02
C TYR A 449 -14.91 -22.86 -8.65
N GLY A 450 -15.97 -22.20 -8.21
CA GLY A 450 -15.95 -20.86 -7.64
C GLY A 450 -16.07 -20.94 -6.13
N PHE A 451 -17.18 -20.48 -5.57
CA PHE A 451 -17.40 -20.49 -4.12
C PHE A 451 -18.25 -21.68 -3.66
N LEU A 452 -17.87 -22.29 -2.54
CA LEU A 452 -18.64 -23.31 -1.84
C LEU A 452 -18.83 -22.88 -0.39
N PHE A 453 -20.07 -22.71 0.03
CA PHE A 453 -20.46 -22.54 1.42
C PHE A 453 -21.02 -23.88 1.92
N VAL A 454 -20.37 -24.49 2.91
CA VAL A 454 -20.74 -25.81 3.44
C VAL A 454 -20.85 -25.75 4.95
N GLY A 455 -22.02 -26.13 5.49
CA GLY A 455 -22.25 -26.07 6.93
C GLY A 455 -22.25 -24.65 7.51
N CYS A 456 -22.43 -23.63 6.68
CA CYS A 456 -22.41 -22.23 7.10
C CYS A 456 -23.74 -21.80 7.72
N THR A 457 -23.71 -20.71 8.49
CA THR A 457 -24.93 -20.05 8.99
C THR A 457 -24.99 -18.62 8.46
N LEU A 458 -26.01 -18.30 7.68
CA LEU A 458 -26.27 -16.94 7.20
C LEU A 458 -27.16 -16.22 8.21
N THR A 459 -26.67 -15.10 8.73
CA THR A 459 -27.24 -14.38 9.88
C THR A 459 -27.37 -12.89 9.61
N THR A 460 -28.18 -12.21 10.42
CA THR A 460 -28.26 -10.74 10.50
C THR A 460 -28.83 -10.36 11.86
N ASP A 461 -28.47 -9.19 12.38
CA ASP A 461 -29.12 -8.62 13.56
C ASP A 461 -30.16 -7.54 13.22
N SER A 462 -30.11 -7.00 12.00
CA SER A 462 -30.86 -5.77 11.65
C SER A 462 -31.48 -5.79 10.26
N ALA A 463 -30.98 -6.59 9.31
CA ALA A 463 -31.55 -6.63 7.96
C ALA A 463 -32.98 -7.21 8.00
N ALA A 464 -33.89 -6.58 7.26
CA ALA A 464 -35.28 -7.01 7.18
C ALA A 464 -35.40 -8.44 6.61
N ALA A 465 -36.47 -9.15 6.96
CA ALA A 465 -36.79 -10.42 6.34
C ALA A 465 -36.91 -10.25 4.81
N GLN A 466 -36.51 -11.26 4.04
CA GLN A 466 -36.66 -11.30 2.57
C GLN A 466 -36.06 -10.07 1.86
N SER A 467 -34.94 -9.56 2.35
CA SER A 467 -34.29 -8.34 1.83
C SER A 467 -32.94 -8.59 1.18
N VAL A 468 -32.25 -9.69 1.49
CA VAL A 468 -30.88 -9.99 1.03
C VAL A 468 -30.89 -11.10 -0.03
N HIS A 469 -30.12 -10.89 -1.10
CA HIS A 469 -29.84 -11.90 -2.11
C HIS A 469 -28.63 -12.77 -1.72
N LEU A 470 -28.64 -14.05 -2.08
CA LEU A 470 -27.46 -14.91 -1.96
C LEU A 470 -26.37 -14.52 -2.95
N GLY A 471 -26.72 -13.96 -4.12
CA GLY A 471 -25.72 -13.39 -5.00
C GLY A 471 -26.20 -12.94 -6.37
N ARG A 472 -25.25 -12.43 -7.15
CA ARG A 472 -25.43 -11.93 -8.53
C ARG A 472 -24.18 -12.16 -9.38
N PRO A 473 -24.30 -12.34 -10.71
CA PRO A 473 -23.15 -12.74 -11.55
C PRO A 473 -22.29 -11.53 -11.90
N TRP A 474 -21.13 -11.40 -11.25
CA TRP A 474 -20.22 -10.33 -11.59
C TRP A 474 -19.38 -10.69 -12.81
N HIS A 475 -19.50 -9.90 -13.87
CA HIS A 475 -18.66 -9.95 -15.06
C HIS A 475 -17.70 -8.74 -15.03
N PRO A 476 -16.47 -8.89 -14.49
CA PRO A 476 -15.53 -7.77 -14.35
C PRO A 476 -15.26 -7.15 -15.72
N SER A 477 -15.45 -5.84 -15.84
CA SER A 477 -15.31 -5.10 -17.10
C SER A 477 -16.15 -5.68 -18.26
N GLY A 478 -17.24 -6.40 -17.96
CA GLY A 478 -18.10 -7.04 -18.96
C GLY A 478 -17.52 -8.31 -19.57
N ASP A 479 -16.55 -8.98 -18.92
CA ASP A 479 -15.99 -10.24 -19.44
C ASP A 479 -17.06 -11.34 -19.50
N VAL A 480 -17.49 -11.68 -20.72
CA VAL A 480 -18.52 -12.69 -20.99
C VAL A 480 -18.12 -14.10 -20.55
N ASN A 481 -16.84 -14.37 -20.32
CA ASN A 481 -16.34 -15.67 -19.87
C ASN A 481 -16.29 -15.80 -18.35
N ALA A 482 -16.53 -14.72 -17.61
CA ALA A 482 -16.63 -14.71 -16.15
C ALA A 482 -18.01 -15.21 -15.70
N ILE A 483 -18.31 -16.49 -15.98
CA ILE A 483 -19.57 -17.14 -15.60
C ILE A 483 -19.44 -17.65 -14.16
N GLY A 484 -19.72 -16.74 -13.22
CA GLY A 484 -19.58 -16.97 -11.78
C GLY A 484 -20.23 -18.26 -11.28
N GLN A 485 -19.59 -18.89 -10.29
CA GLN A 485 -20.09 -20.12 -9.67
C GLN A 485 -20.16 -19.96 -8.15
N VAL A 486 -21.30 -20.31 -7.58
CA VAL A 486 -21.48 -20.40 -6.13
C VAL A 486 -22.43 -21.53 -5.78
N VAL A 487 -22.10 -22.27 -4.71
CA VAL A 487 -22.96 -23.28 -4.12
C VAL A 487 -23.10 -23.04 -2.63
N PHE A 488 -24.33 -22.95 -2.15
CA PHE A 488 -24.64 -23.03 -0.71
C PHE A 488 -25.19 -24.42 -0.41
N ARG A 489 -24.50 -25.17 0.44
CA ARG A 489 -24.92 -26.53 0.78
C ARG A 489 -24.89 -26.81 2.27
N ASP A 490 -25.80 -27.66 2.71
CA ASP A 490 -25.90 -28.13 4.09
C ASP A 490 -25.83 -26.96 5.10
N SER A 491 -26.36 -25.78 4.72
CA SER A 491 -26.22 -24.52 5.43
C SER A 491 -27.55 -24.02 5.98
N VAL A 492 -27.52 -23.16 7.01
CA VAL A 492 -28.72 -22.54 7.59
C VAL A 492 -28.87 -21.12 7.05
N LEU A 493 -29.99 -20.84 6.38
CA LEU A 493 -30.28 -19.53 5.79
C LEU A 493 -31.29 -18.79 6.67
N GLY A 494 -30.89 -17.63 7.19
CA GLY A 494 -31.75 -16.77 8.00
C GLY A 494 -32.89 -16.12 7.21
N ALA A 495 -33.88 -15.58 7.93
CA ALA A 495 -35.13 -15.07 7.32
C ALA A 495 -34.94 -13.84 6.42
N HIS A 496 -33.78 -13.17 6.51
CA HIS A 496 -33.40 -12.05 5.65
C HIS A 496 -33.12 -12.48 4.21
N VAL A 497 -32.78 -13.75 3.97
CA VAL A 497 -32.54 -14.27 2.62
C VAL A 497 -33.87 -14.32 1.86
N LYS A 498 -33.85 -13.81 0.62
CA LYS A 498 -34.99 -13.79 -0.30
C LYS A 498 -35.38 -15.17 -0.83
N ASP A 499 -36.66 -15.34 -1.14
CA ASP A 499 -37.20 -16.49 -1.90
C ASP A 499 -36.75 -16.49 -3.37
N SER A 500 -36.44 -15.31 -3.92
CA SER A 500 -35.70 -15.11 -5.18
C SER A 500 -34.27 -14.63 -4.86
N PRO A 501 -33.38 -15.54 -4.40
CA PRO A 501 -32.09 -15.16 -3.83
C PRO A 501 -31.06 -14.72 -4.87
N TRP A 502 -31.32 -14.93 -6.15
CA TRP A 502 -30.42 -14.57 -7.25
C TRP A 502 -30.97 -13.37 -8.02
N THR A 503 -30.08 -12.48 -8.47
CA THR A 503 -30.47 -11.36 -9.33
C THR A 503 -29.43 -11.11 -10.41
N ASP A 504 -29.85 -10.45 -11.48
CA ASP A 504 -29.00 -10.02 -12.58
C ASP A 504 -28.03 -8.92 -12.13
N MET A 505 -26.93 -8.77 -12.87
CA MET A 505 -25.94 -7.71 -12.65
C MET A 505 -25.45 -7.17 -13.98
N SER A 506 -25.51 -5.85 -14.16
CA SER A 506 -24.93 -5.14 -15.31
C SER A 506 -25.33 -5.72 -16.68
N GLY A 507 -26.56 -6.21 -16.82
CA GLY A 507 -27.09 -6.80 -18.05
C GLY A 507 -26.82 -8.31 -18.24
N PHE A 508 -26.13 -8.96 -17.30
CA PHE A 508 -25.92 -10.41 -17.31
C PHE A 508 -26.95 -11.10 -16.42
N SER A 509 -27.60 -12.14 -16.95
CA SER A 509 -28.63 -12.85 -16.21
C SER A 509 -28.03 -13.83 -15.21
N TRP A 510 -28.59 -13.90 -14.01
CA TRP A 510 -28.23 -14.94 -13.04
C TRP A 510 -28.55 -16.34 -13.55
N ARG A 511 -29.51 -16.48 -14.48
CA ARG A 511 -29.90 -17.78 -15.06
C ARG A 511 -28.82 -18.39 -15.94
N ASP A 512 -27.91 -17.57 -16.45
CA ASP A 512 -26.75 -18.01 -17.23
C ASP A 512 -25.54 -18.31 -16.33
N ALA A 513 -25.64 -18.01 -15.03
CA ALA A 513 -24.60 -18.26 -14.03
C ALA A 513 -24.72 -19.67 -13.41
N ARG A 514 -23.69 -20.08 -12.67
CA ARG A 514 -23.60 -21.42 -12.06
C ARG A 514 -23.97 -21.35 -10.57
N PHE A 515 -25.21 -20.98 -10.27
CA PHE A 515 -25.69 -20.75 -8.91
C PHE A 515 -26.58 -21.90 -8.45
N PHE A 516 -26.19 -22.57 -7.36
CA PHE A 516 -26.90 -23.74 -6.88
C PHE A 516 -27.01 -23.78 -5.35
N GLU A 517 -27.98 -24.56 -4.89
CA GLU A 517 -28.16 -24.88 -3.49
C GLU A 517 -28.29 -26.39 -3.28
N TYR A 518 -28.01 -26.87 -2.06
CA TYR A 518 -28.19 -28.28 -1.74
C TYR A 518 -28.45 -28.48 -0.24
N ARG A 519 -29.63 -29.00 0.11
CA ARG A 519 -29.99 -29.37 1.50
C ARG A 519 -29.77 -28.23 2.51
N ASN A 520 -30.01 -26.99 2.08
CA ASN A 520 -30.07 -25.86 3.01
C ASN A 520 -31.33 -25.95 3.87
N SER A 521 -31.28 -25.32 5.04
CA SER A 521 -32.38 -25.28 6.01
C SER A 521 -32.54 -23.89 6.61
N GLY A 522 -33.53 -23.70 7.47
CA GLY A 522 -33.83 -22.39 8.06
C GLY A 522 -34.88 -21.60 7.28
N PRO A 523 -35.34 -20.47 7.84
CA PRO A 523 -36.47 -19.71 7.30
C PRO A 523 -36.21 -19.06 5.93
N GLY A 524 -34.95 -18.86 5.52
CA GLY A 524 -34.59 -18.34 4.21
C GLY A 524 -34.27 -19.41 3.15
N ALA A 525 -34.44 -20.70 3.49
CA ALA A 525 -34.14 -21.84 2.63
C ALA A 525 -35.40 -22.42 1.97
N THR A 526 -36.19 -21.56 1.33
CA THR A 526 -37.32 -22.00 0.50
C THR A 526 -36.80 -22.68 -0.78
N VAL A 527 -37.62 -23.53 -1.38
CA VAL A 527 -37.33 -24.14 -2.69
C VAL A 527 -38.33 -23.58 -3.70
N THR A 528 -37.83 -22.82 -4.66
CA THR A 528 -38.63 -22.16 -5.70
C THR A 528 -38.00 -22.42 -7.07
N ALA A 529 -38.72 -22.08 -8.15
CA ALA A 529 -38.19 -22.18 -9.51
C ALA A 529 -36.93 -21.31 -9.73
N ASP A 530 -36.76 -20.27 -8.90
CA ASP A 530 -35.63 -19.35 -8.94
C ASP A 530 -34.50 -19.75 -7.99
N ARG A 531 -34.48 -21.02 -7.55
CA ARG A 531 -33.48 -21.58 -6.63
C ARG A 531 -32.99 -22.94 -7.11
N PRO A 532 -32.10 -22.99 -8.12
CA PRO A 532 -31.63 -24.25 -8.67
C PRO A 532 -31.02 -25.14 -7.58
N GLN A 533 -31.54 -26.35 -7.44
CA GLN A 533 -31.05 -27.33 -6.48
C GLN A 533 -30.11 -28.31 -7.17
N LEU A 534 -28.98 -28.63 -6.52
CA LEU A 534 -28.22 -29.82 -6.88
C LEU A 534 -29.05 -31.05 -6.51
N THR A 535 -28.96 -32.07 -7.34
CA THR A 535 -29.46 -33.41 -7.02
C THR A 535 -28.49 -34.15 -6.10
N ASP A 536 -28.97 -35.17 -5.40
CA ASP A 536 -28.13 -36.07 -4.61
C ASP A 536 -27.01 -36.73 -5.45
N ALA A 537 -27.25 -36.94 -6.75
CA ALA A 537 -26.25 -37.48 -7.67
C ALA A 537 -25.16 -36.46 -8.06
N GLN A 538 -25.48 -35.16 -8.05
CA GLN A 538 -24.52 -34.08 -8.33
C GLN A 538 -23.73 -33.70 -7.07
N ALA A 539 -24.34 -33.75 -5.89
CA ALA A 539 -23.73 -33.29 -4.64
C ALA A 539 -22.30 -33.85 -4.34
N PRO A 540 -21.93 -35.10 -4.70
CA PRO A 540 -20.57 -35.62 -4.52
C PRO A 540 -19.49 -34.90 -5.33
N THR A 541 -19.82 -34.18 -6.40
CA THR A 541 -18.86 -33.37 -7.17
C THR A 541 -18.66 -31.98 -6.56
N TYR A 542 -19.51 -31.58 -5.61
CA TYR A 542 -19.49 -30.26 -4.97
C TYR A 542 -19.05 -30.34 -3.50
N THR A 543 -17.89 -30.95 -3.25
CA THR A 543 -17.32 -31.11 -1.90
C THR A 543 -16.07 -30.24 -1.73
N ALA A 544 -15.74 -29.92 -0.48
CA ALA A 544 -14.52 -29.19 -0.14
C ALA A 544 -13.28 -29.83 -0.79
N GLN A 545 -13.19 -31.17 -0.73
CA GLN A 545 -12.08 -31.93 -1.30
C GLN A 545 -12.00 -31.76 -2.82
N ARG A 546 -13.13 -31.69 -3.53
CA ARG A 546 -13.16 -31.47 -4.98
C ARG A 546 -12.77 -30.05 -5.36
N TYR A 547 -13.25 -29.06 -4.61
CA TYR A 547 -12.96 -27.65 -4.84
C TYR A 547 -11.47 -27.32 -4.62
N LEU A 548 -10.88 -27.87 -3.55
CA LEU A 548 -9.50 -27.57 -3.16
C LEU A 548 -8.46 -28.50 -3.79
N ALA A 549 -8.90 -29.54 -4.50
CA ALA A 549 -7.99 -30.44 -5.21
C ALA A 549 -7.16 -29.69 -6.26
N GLY A 550 -5.94 -30.19 -6.46
CA GLY A 550 -5.03 -29.77 -7.52
C GLY A 550 -4.05 -30.90 -7.83
N SER A 551 -3.22 -30.71 -8.85
CA SER A 551 -2.14 -31.66 -9.17
C SER A 551 -1.00 -31.67 -8.15
N ASP A 552 -1.05 -30.77 -7.16
CA ASP A 552 -0.02 -30.55 -6.15
C ASP A 552 -0.30 -31.27 -4.82
N GLY A 553 -1.42 -31.99 -4.70
CA GLY A 553 -1.75 -32.76 -3.50
C GLY A 553 -2.12 -31.91 -2.28
N TRP A 554 -2.37 -30.60 -2.45
CA TRP A 554 -2.80 -29.75 -1.35
C TRP A 554 -4.15 -30.20 -0.79
N ASN A 555 -4.21 -30.39 0.53
CA ASN A 555 -5.42 -30.81 1.24
C ASN A 555 -5.46 -30.16 2.63
N PRO A 556 -6.16 -29.03 2.81
CA PRO A 556 -6.23 -28.34 4.10
C PRO A 556 -7.39 -28.82 5.00
N ILE A 557 -8.19 -29.82 4.57
CA ILE A 557 -9.48 -30.18 5.19
C ILE A 557 -9.32 -31.23 6.32
N HIS A 558 -8.11 -31.40 6.86
CA HIS A 558 -7.82 -32.44 7.86
C HIS A 558 -8.71 -32.40 9.11
#